data_AF-K7QVL1-F1
#
_entry.id   AF-K7QVL1-F1
#
_cell.length_a   1.000
_cell.length_b   1.000
_cell.length_c   1.000
_cell.angle_alpha   90.00
_cell.angle_beta   90.00
_cell.angle_gamma   90.00
#
_symmetry.space_group_name_H-M   'P 1'
#
loop_
_entity.id
_entity.type
_entity.pdbx_description
1 polymer ?
#
loop_
_entity_poly.entity_id
_entity_poly.type
_entity_poly.pdbx_seq_one_letter_code
_entity_poly.pdbx_strand_id
1 'polypeptide(L)'
;MELEKLAAGLKDTYPEGVVGERESLVALLMARGYPHPQAQELARALEAQGYAHFLPGERPRWAFTRRPVDLKALMRALDREYAEFVGEGDEEEEALAFLTARLEGDREVAKEVLEALRSAGYVERAYSPELLRDRFFFRFPEVLRLWA
;
A
#
# COMPACT_ATOMS: atom_id res chain seq x y z
N MET A 1 11.83 -14.78 -7.51
CA MET A 1 11.22 -15.89 -8.27
C MET A 1 10.11 -16.63 -7.51
N GLU A 2 10.34 -17.30 -6.36
CA GLU A 2 9.23 -17.94 -5.62
C GLU A 2 8.37 -16.91 -4.85
N LEU A 3 8.99 -16.00 -4.10
CA LEU A 3 8.28 -14.97 -3.33
C LEU A 3 7.49 -14.01 -4.21
N GLU A 4 8.03 -13.64 -5.37
CA GLU A 4 7.37 -12.78 -6.36
C GLU A 4 6.10 -13.43 -6.91
N LYS A 5 6.15 -14.72 -7.29
CA LYS A 5 4.97 -15.47 -7.72
C LYS A 5 3.94 -15.61 -6.60
N LEU A 6 4.41 -15.84 -5.37
CA LEU A 6 3.53 -15.89 -4.19
C LEU A 6 2.87 -14.53 -3.95
N ALA A 7 3.62 -13.42 -4.00
CA ALA A 7 3.12 -12.07 -3.83
C ALA A 7 2.10 -11.71 -4.92
N ALA A 8 2.39 -12.03 -6.18
CA ALA A 8 1.47 -11.83 -7.28
C ALA A 8 0.18 -12.64 -7.08
N GLY A 9 0.29 -13.93 -6.75
CA GLY A 9 -0.88 -14.76 -6.44
C GLY A 9 -1.66 -14.27 -5.22
N LEU A 10 -0.99 -13.69 -4.21
CA LEU A 10 -1.64 -13.05 -3.06
C LEU A 10 -2.40 -11.79 -3.48
N LYS A 11 -1.79 -10.90 -4.27
CA LYS A 11 -2.45 -9.69 -4.79
C LYS A 11 -3.65 -10.03 -5.70
N ASP A 12 -3.54 -11.06 -6.54
CA ASP A 12 -4.64 -11.50 -7.40
C ASP A 12 -5.82 -12.06 -6.60
N THR A 13 -5.54 -12.79 -5.52
CA THR A 13 -6.59 -13.40 -4.67
C THR A 13 -7.17 -12.39 -3.67
N TYR A 14 -6.34 -11.47 -3.17
CA TYR A 14 -6.67 -10.50 -2.13
C TYR A 14 -6.29 -9.09 -2.60
N PRO A 15 -7.02 -8.51 -3.58
CA PRO A 15 -6.68 -7.22 -4.17
C PRO A 15 -6.65 -6.08 -3.14
N GLU A 16 -7.55 -6.10 -2.16
CA GLU A 16 -7.58 -5.10 -1.08
C GLU A 16 -6.71 -5.47 0.14
N GLY A 17 -5.98 -6.58 0.06
CA GLY A 17 -5.24 -7.15 1.18
C GLY A 17 -6.07 -8.03 2.12
N VAL A 18 -5.46 -8.40 3.25
CA VAL A 18 -6.04 -9.29 4.27
C VAL A 18 -6.20 -8.54 5.58
N VAL A 19 -7.41 -8.57 6.14
CA VAL A 19 -7.73 -7.90 7.39
C VAL A 19 -7.03 -8.58 8.57
N GLY A 20 -6.54 -7.77 9.51
CA GLY A 20 -5.96 -8.24 10.77
C GLY A 20 -4.44 -8.10 10.85
N GLU A 21 -3.88 -8.51 11.99
CA GLU A 21 -2.46 -8.38 12.32
C GLU A 21 -1.62 -9.49 11.67
N ARG A 22 -0.36 -9.65 12.11
CA ARG A 22 0.62 -10.58 11.52
C ARG A 22 0.11 -12.03 11.45
N GLU A 23 -0.62 -12.45 12.47
CA GLU A 23 -1.20 -13.78 12.60
C GLU A 23 -2.15 -14.09 11.44
N SER A 24 -2.82 -13.06 10.89
CA SER A 24 -3.74 -13.21 9.75
C SER A 24 -2.99 -13.54 8.47
N LEU A 25 -1.82 -12.92 8.25
CA LEU A 25 -0.94 -13.26 7.12
C LEU A 25 -0.38 -14.68 7.27
N VAL A 26 0.02 -15.08 8.48
CA VAL A 26 0.52 -16.45 8.73
C VAL A 26 -0.60 -17.47 8.54
N ALA A 27 -1.80 -17.22 9.06
CA ALA A 27 -2.96 -18.10 8.90
C ALA A 27 -3.36 -18.25 7.43
N LEU A 28 -3.29 -17.17 6.65
CA LEU A 28 -3.50 -17.21 5.21
C LEU A 28 -2.50 -18.13 4.51
N LEU A 29 -1.21 -18.02 4.83
CA LEU A 29 -0.19 -18.88 4.24
C LEU A 29 -0.39 -20.34 4.65
N MET A 30 -0.80 -20.61 5.89
CA MET A 30 -1.17 -21.97 6.32
C MET A 30 -2.36 -22.52 5.55
N ALA A 31 -3.40 -21.71 5.30
CA ALA A 31 -4.56 -22.11 4.49
C ALA A 31 -4.19 -22.43 3.04
N ARG A 32 -3.08 -21.91 2.53
CA ARG A 32 -2.51 -22.26 1.21
C ARG A 32 -1.62 -23.52 1.23
N GLY A 33 -1.49 -24.19 2.38
CA GLY A 33 -0.80 -25.47 2.52
C GLY A 33 0.64 -25.37 3.06
N TYR A 34 1.11 -24.18 3.43
CA TYR A 34 2.44 -24.04 4.04
C TYR A 34 2.41 -24.47 5.52
N PRO A 35 3.31 -25.36 5.99
CA PRO A 35 3.46 -25.66 7.41
C PRO A 35 3.74 -24.40 8.23
N HIS A 36 3.29 -24.38 9.49
CA HIS A 36 3.36 -23.19 10.34
C HIS A 36 4.75 -22.51 10.41
N PRO A 37 5.87 -23.23 10.61
CA PRO A 37 7.20 -22.61 10.62
C PRO A 37 7.56 -21.93 9.29
N GLN A 38 7.23 -22.59 8.17
CA GLN A 38 7.47 -22.05 6.83
C GLN A 38 6.56 -20.84 6.55
N ALA A 39 5.31 -20.87 6.98
CA ALA A 39 4.38 -19.76 6.85
C ALA A 39 4.88 -18.50 7.60
N GLN A 40 5.45 -18.67 8.80
CA GLN A 40 6.06 -17.55 9.53
C GLN A 40 7.27 -16.97 8.80
N GLU A 41 8.14 -17.83 8.25
CA GLU A 41 9.32 -17.40 7.49
C GLU A 41 8.93 -16.66 6.22
N LEU A 42 7.96 -17.18 5.46
CA LEU A 42 7.43 -16.53 4.26
C LEU A 42 6.77 -15.18 4.58
N ALA A 43 5.98 -15.09 5.66
CA ALA A 43 5.39 -13.82 6.09
C ALA A 43 6.47 -12.77 6.38
N ARG A 44 7.55 -13.15 7.10
CA ARG A 44 8.70 -12.27 7.36
C ARG A 44 9.42 -11.88 6.08
N ALA A 45 9.62 -12.82 5.15
CA ALA A 45 10.32 -12.56 3.89
C ALA A 45 9.54 -11.64 2.95
N LEU A 46 8.22 -11.83 2.83
CA LEU A 46 7.34 -10.95 2.05
C LEU A 46 7.36 -9.51 2.60
N GLU A 47 7.30 -9.36 3.92
CA GLU A 47 7.40 -8.07 4.59
C GLU A 47 8.78 -7.43 4.38
N ALA A 48 9.85 -8.17 4.67
CA ALA A 48 11.22 -7.67 4.59
C ALA A 48 11.65 -7.27 3.16
N GLN A 49 11.10 -7.93 2.15
CA GLN A 49 11.38 -7.62 0.74
C GLN A 49 10.39 -6.62 0.13
N GLY A 50 9.43 -6.09 0.91
CA GLY A 50 8.51 -5.07 0.43
C GLY A 50 7.43 -5.59 -0.53
N TYR A 51 7.05 -6.86 -0.43
CA TYR A 51 5.89 -7.42 -1.15
C TYR A 51 4.61 -7.42 -0.30
N ALA A 52 4.75 -7.38 1.03
CA ALA A 52 3.65 -7.31 1.97
C ALA A 52 3.85 -6.16 2.95
N HIS A 53 2.78 -5.42 3.22
CA HIS A 53 2.84 -4.24 4.08
C HIS A 53 1.71 -4.23 5.07
N PHE A 54 2.04 -4.16 6.36
CA PHE A 54 1.03 -3.94 7.38
C PHE A 54 0.64 -2.47 7.41
N LEU A 55 -0.66 -2.20 7.22
CA LEU A 55 -1.25 -0.88 7.25
C LEU A 55 -2.15 -0.76 8.48
N PRO A 56 -1.71 -0.10 9.58
CA PRO A 56 -2.47 0.03 10.82
C PRO A 56 -3.54 1.13 10.79
N GLY A 57 -4.11 1.45 9.63
CA GLY A 57 -5.07 2.55 9.48
C GLY A 57 -6.42 2.29 10.13
N GLU A 58 -7.43 3.07 9.74
CA GLU A 58 -8.81 2.88 10.23
C GLU A 58 -9.31 1.44 10.00
N ARG A 59 -8.79 0.79 8.96
CA ARG A 59 -9.09 -0.60 8.62
C ARG A 59 -7.80 -1.42 8.53
N PRO A 60 -7.26 -1.90 9.67
CA PRO A 60 -5.98 -2.58 9.71
C PRO A 60 -5.92 -3.80 8.81
N ARG A 61 -4.89 -3.86 7.95
CA ARG A 61 -4.75 -4.92 6.96
C ARG A 61 -3.33 -5.09 6.45
N TRP A 62 -3.04 -6.27 5.91
CA TRP A 62 -1.86 -6.55 5.10
C TRP A 62 -2.17 -6.30 3.63
N ALA A 63 -1.51 -5.31 3.03
CA ALA A 63 -1.54 -5.09 1.60
C ALA A 63 -0.43 -5.88 0.90
N PHE A 64 -0.68 -6.29 -0.35
CA PHE A 64 0.31 -6.96 -1.20
C PHE A 64 0.59 -6.15 -2.45
N THR A 65 1.81 -6.23 -2.95
CA THR A 65 2.20 -5.67 -4.25
C THR A 65 2.86 -6.74 -5.10
N ARG A 66 2.67 -6.67 -6.42
CA ARG A 66 3.28 -7.62 -7.37
C ARG A 66 4.79 -7.43 -7.49
N ARG A 67 5.29 -6.24 -7.14
CA ARG A 67 6.72 -5.90 -7.07
C ARG A 67 7.10 -5.39 -5.69
N PRO A 68 8.39 -5.52 -5.30
CA PRO A 68 8.92 -4.87 -4.12
C PRO A 68 8.66 -3.36 -4.15
N VAL A 69 8.09 -2.81 -3.09
CA VAL A 69 7.98 -1.36 -2.91
C VAL A 69 8.45 -0.94 -1.52
N ASP A 70 9.07 0.22 -1.43
CA ASP A 70 9.28 0.89 -0.14
C ASP A 70 8.05 1.73 0.19
N LEU A 71 7.02 1.08 0.72
CA LEU A 71 5.76 1.76 1.03
C LEU A 71 5.95 2.87 2.07
N LYS A 72 6.92 2.75 2.98
CA LYS A 72 7.20 3.80 3.98
C LYS A 72 7.76 5.05 3.30
N ALA A 73 8.69 4.89 2.37
CA ALA A 73 9.22 6.01 1.58
C ALA A 73 8.12 6.66 0.72
N LEU A 74 7.24 5.87 0.11
CA LEU A 74 6.10 6.38 -0.66
C LEU A 74 5.12 7.17 0.19
N MET A 75 4.75 6.66 1.37
CA MET A 75 3.87 7.37 2.30
C MET A 75 4.50 8.69 2.77
N ARG A 76 5.82 8.70 3.04
CA ARG A 76 6.54 9.93 3.40
C ARG A 76 6.52 10.96 2.25
N ALA A 77 6.73 10.51 1.02
CA ALA A 77 6.67 11.37 -0.15
C ALA A 77 5.25 11.92 -0.36
N LEU A 78 4.21 11.08 -0.16
CA LEU A 78 2.82 11.51 -0.23
C LEU A 78 2.47 12.55 0.85
N ASP A 79 2.98 12.39 2.08
CA ASP A 79 2.71 13.31 3.19
C ASP A 79 3.38 14.68 2.98
N ARG A 80 4.56 14.71 2.35
CA ARG A 80 5.41 15.92 2.26
C ARG A 80 5.36 16.64 0.93
N GLU A 81 5.27 15.90 -0.17
CA GLU A 81 5.55 16.43 -1.52
C GLU A 81 4.31 16.40 -2.43
N TYR A 82 3.30 15.58 -2.13
CA TYR A 82 2.12 15.45 -2.98
C TYR A 82 1.32 16.75 -3.08
N ALA A 83 1.24 17.53 -1.99
CA ALA A 83 0.52 18.79 -1.97
C ALA A 83 1.09 19.83 -2.95
N GLU A 84 2.39 19.77 -3.24
CA GLU A 84 3.07 20.64 -4.20
C GLU A 84 3.01 20.09 -5.63
N PHE A 85 2.80 18.78 -5.79
CA PHE A 85 2.75 18.11 -7.09
C PHE A 85 1.40 18.27 -7.81
N VAL A 86 0.30 18.21 -7.05
CA VAL A 86 -1.06 18.34 -7.57
C VAL A 86 -1.32 19.69 -8.25
N GLY A 87 -2.09 19.68 -9.33
CA GLY A 87 -2.38 20.85 -10.16
C GLY A 87 -3.87 21.10 -10.31
N GLU A 88 -4.37 21.12 -11.55
CA GLU A 88 -5.79 21.25 -11.90
C GLU A 88 -6.37 19.96 -12.54
N GLY A 89 -5.65 18.82 -12.46
CA GLY A 89 -6.03 17.55 -13.09
C GLY A 89 -6.99 16.69 -12.27
N ASP A 90 -7.44 15.57 -12.82
CA ASP A 90 -8.24 14.58 -12.08
C ASP A 90 -7.49 14.07 -10.84
N GLU A 91 -8.17 13.99 -9.69
CA GLU A 91 -7.50 13.70 -8.41
C GLU A 91 -6.89 12.29 -8.34
N GLU A 92 -7.51 11.32 -9.00
CA GLU A 92 -7.00 9.95 -9.04
C GLU A 92 -5.81 9.85 -10.00
N GLU A 93 -5.90 10.50 -11.17
CA GLU A 93 -4.78 10.59 -12.09
C GLU A 93 -3.58 11.33 -11.51
N GLU A 94 -3.78 12.40 -10.74
CA GLU A 94 -2.70 13.09 -10.03
C GLU A 94 -2.01 12.18 -9.00
N ALA A 95 -2.78 11.43 -8.20
CA ALA A 95 -2.23 10.46 -7.25
C ALA A 95 -1.45 9.34 -7.96
N LEU A 96 -2.01 8.79 -9.05
CA LEU A 96 -1.36 7.75 -9.84
C LEU A 96 -0.10 8.28 -10.53
N ALA A 97 -0.11 9.49 -11.08
CA ALA A 97 1.06 10.09 -11.70
C ALA A 97 2.21 10.28 -10.70
N PHE A 98 1.90 10.77 -9.50
CA PHE A 98 2.88 10.93 -8.43
C PHE A 98 3.51 9.58 -8.03
N LEU A 99 2.67 8.57 -7.77
CA LEU A 99 3.13 7.24 -7.39
C LEU A 99 3.92 6.56 -8.51
N THR A 100 3.46 6.68 -9.75
CA THR A 100 4.13 6.13 -10.94
C THR A 100 5.53 6.74 -11.09
N ALA A 101 5.68 8.05 -10.89
CA ALA A 101 6.99 8.70 -10.94
C ALA A 101 7.95 8.18 -9.84
N ARG A 102 7.44 7.88 -8.64
CA ARG A 102 8.23 7.28 -7.55
C ARG A 102 8.56 5.81 -7.74
N LEU A 103 7.77 5.12 -8.56
CA LEU A 103 7.89 3.69 -8.87
C LEU A 103 8.55 3.47 -10.24
N GLU A 104 9.42 4.37 -10.67
CA GLU A 104 10.21 4.26 -11.91
C GLU A 104 9.35 4.02 -13.17
N GLY A 105 8.13 4.56 -13.21
CA GLY A 105 7.20 4.40 -14.33
C GLY A 105 6.22 3.23 -14.21
N ASP A 106 6.26 2.46 -13.13
CA ASP A 106 5.37 1.30 -12.94
C ASP A 106 3.96 1.73 -12.51
N ARG A 107 3.11 1.99 -13.50
CA ARG A 107 1.73 2.44 -13.29
C ARG A 107 0.83 1.34 -12.72
N GLU A 108 1.10 0.07 -12.99
CA GLU A 108 0.30 -1.01 -12.42
C GLU A 108 0.52 -1.09 -10.92
N VAL A 109 1.77 -1.13 -10.47
CA VAL A 109 2.10 -1.14 -9.05
C VAL A 109 1.63 0.14 -8.35
N ALA A 110 1.68 1.30 -9.03
CA ALA A 110 1.12 2.54 -8.50
C ALA A 110 -0.37 2.43 -8.17
N LYS A 111 -1.16 1.75 -9.02
CA LYS A 111 -2.57 1.46 -8.74
C LYS A 111 -2.74 0.55 -7.54
N GLU A 112 -1.93 -0.51 -7.44
CA GLU A 112 -1.98 -1.43 -6.30
C GLU A 112 -1.72 -0.71 -4.98
N VAL A 113 -0.73 0.20 -4.97
CA VAL A 113 -0.41 1.03 -3.81
C VAL A 113 -1.57 1.97 -3.48
N LEU A 114 -2.12 2.68 -4.46
CA LEU A 114 -3.23 3.61 -4.21
C LEU A 114 -4.46 2.89 -3.64
N GLU A 115 -4.82 1.73 -4.21
CA GLU A 115 -5.89 0.87 -3.71
C GLU A 115 -5.62 0.40 -2.29
N ALA A 116 -4.39 -0.02 -1.98
CA ALA A 116 -4.02 -0.46 -0.64
C ALA A 116 -4.18 0.66 0.39
N LEU A 117 -3.70 1.87 0.07
CA LEU A 117 -3.85 3.04 0.95
C LEU A 117 -5.33 3.41 1.15
N ARG A 118 -6.13 3.39 0.08
CA ARG A 118 -7.57 3.65 0.13
C ARG A 118 -8.29 2.61 1.00
N SER A 119 -7.96 1.34 0.80
CA SER A 119 -8.54 0.21 1.53
C SER A 119 -8.21 0.25 3.03
N ALA A 120 -7.02 0.75 3.39
CA ALA A 120 -6.60 0.98 4.77
C ALA A 120 -7.21 2.25 5.41
N GLY A 121 -7.91 3.08 4.63
CA GLY A 121 -8.52 4.33 5.11
C GLY A 121 -7.56 5.53 5.13
N TYR A 122 -6.45 5.48 4.39
CA TYR A 122 -5.48 6.58 4.33
C TYR A 122 -5.78 7.63 3.27
N VAL A 123 -6.75 7.37 2.39
CA VAL A 123 -7.11 8.26 1.29
C VAL A 123 -8.51 8.79 1.53
N GLU A 124 -8.62 10.10 1.70
CA GLU A 124 -9.88 10.80 1.82
C GLU A 124 -10.10 11.67 0.58
N ARG A 125 -11.24 11.50 -0.09
CA ARG A 125 -11.70 12.44 -1.10
C ARG A 125 -12.51 13.54 -0.42
N ALA A 126 -12.04 14.77 -0.50
CA ALA A 126 -12.74 15.91 0.08
C ALA A 126 -12.63 17.15 -0.82
N TYR A 127 -13.61 18.03 -0.71
CA TYR A 127 -13.63 19.31 -1.43
C TYR A 127 -12.55 20.24 -0.88
N SER A 128 -11.71 20.79 -1.75
CA SER A 128 -10.74 21.85 -1.48
C SER A 128 -11.36 23.20 -1.86
N PRO A 129 -11.69 24.06 -0.88
CA PRO A 129 -12.24 25.38 -1.17
C PRO A 129 -11.27 26.29 -1.92
N GLU A 130 -9.97 26.12 -1.69
CA GLU A 130 -8.91 26.93 -2.32
C GLU A 130 -8.83 26.71 -3.83
N LEU A 131 -9.09 25.48 -4.29
CA LEU A 131 -9.03 25.08 -5.69
C LEU A 131 -10.42 24.86 -6.30
N LEU A 132 -11.47 25.09 -5.51
CA LEU A 132 -12.88 24.91 -5.86
C LEU A 132 -13.22 23.52 -6.45
N ARG A 133 -12.56 22.46 -5.98
CA ARG A 133 -12.68 21.10 -6.54
C ARG A 133 -12.41 20.00 -5.51
N ASP A 134 -12.81 18.77 -5.83
CA ASP A 134 -12.46 17.60 -5.02
C ASP A 134 -10.98 17.24 -5.16
N ARG A 135 -10.38 16.76 -4.08
CA ARG A 135 -8.99 16.27 -4.04
C ARG A 135 -8.84 15.06 -3.13
N PHE A 136 -7.81 14.27 -3.39
CA PHE A 136 -7.33 13.28 -2.44
C PHE A 136 -6.43 13.92 -1.39
N PHE A 137 -6.71 13.58 -0.13
CA PHE A 137 -5.89 13.87 1.02
C PHE A 137 -5.36 12.55 1.58
N PHE A 138 -4.05 12.48 1.76
CA PHE A 138 -3.40 11.33 2.36
C PHE A 138 -3.21 11.57 3.85
N ARG A 139 -3.82 10.74 4.68
CA ARG A 139 -3.76 10.84 6.14
C ARG A 139 -3.13 9.59 6.72
N PHE A 140 -1.90 9.72 7.21
CA PHE A 140 -1.15 8.62 7.79
C PHE A 140 -1.10 8.72 9.32
N PRO A 141 -1.27 7.60 10.04
CA PRO A 141 -1.11 7.55 11.50
C PRO A 141 0.24 8.09 11.95
N GLU A 142 0.26 8.80 13.08
CA GLU A 142 1.51 9.36 13.66
C GLU A 142 2.57 8.30 13.94
N VAL A 143 2.16 7.07 14.28
CA VAL A 143 3.07 5.93 14.47
C VAL A 143 3.90 5.61 13.22
N LEU A 144 3.42 5.99 12.03
CA LEU A 144 4.16 5.87 10.77
C LEU A 144 5.00 7.12 10.45
N ARG A 145 4.70 8.27 11.07
CA ARG A 145 5.49 9.51 10.98
C ARG A 145 6.72 9.50 11.89
N LEU A 146 6.71 8.71 12.97
CA LEU A 146 7.76 8.68 14.00
C LEU A 146 9.04 7.91 13.63
N TRP A 147 9.09 7.25 12.48
CA TRP A 147 10.31 6.58 11.98
C TRP A 147 11.06 7.45 10.95
N ALA A 148 10.98 8.78 11.12
CA ALA A 148 11.59 9.80 10.28
C ALA A 148 13.09 9.94 10.50
#